data_AF-A0A8T5GVM9-F1
#
_entry.id   AF-A0A8T5GVM9-F1
#
_cell.length_a   1.000
_cell.length_b   1.000
_cell.length_c   1.000
_cell.angle_alpha   90.00
_cell.angle_beta   90.00
_cell.angle_gamma   90.00
#
_symmetry.space_group_name_H-M   'P 1'
#
loop_
_entity.id
_entity.type
_entity.pdbx_description
1 polymer ?
#
loop_
_entity_poly.entity_id
_entity_poly.type
_entity_poly.pdbx_seq_one_letter_code
_entity_poly.pdbx_strand_id
1 'polypeptide(L)'
;MSDWSSKNPYMSEITENYVLNGKGSKKETRHIVFKLGDSGLDYKVGDALGVLAENPPHIVEELIEAQGWDRTAIVETHNGERDLYTALKKDFEVHMANKKFVNSLANKVVSTGMRISLSIVARTRNGEEWSANTSGETPPGLAPNQPSDDPVAKVEALVDDAKAIENYLWT
;
A
#
# COMPACT_ATOMS: atom_id res chain seq x y z
N MET A 1 -18.69 -26.08 24.14
CA MET A 1 -18.50 -24.90 23.27
C MET A 1 -17.24 -25.15 22.48
N SER A 2 -17.26 -24.94 21.18
CA SER A 2 -16.08 -25.11 20.34
C SER A 2 -15.08 -23.98 20.58
N ASP A 3 -13.80 -24.28 20.77
CA ASP A 3 -12.71 -23.33 21.07
C ASP A 3 -12.19 -22.53 19.83
N TRP A 4 -13.04 -22.31 18.83
CA TRP A 4 -12.66 -21.58 17.62
C TRP A 4 -12.82 -20.07 17.80
N SER A 5 -11.84 -19.32 17.34
CA SER A 5 -11.79 -17.86 17.43
C SER A 5 -10.93 -17.27 16.32
N SER A 6 -10.80 -15.94 16.25
CA SER A 6 -9.87 -15.30 15.31
C SER A 6 -8.41 -15.69 15.52
N LYS A 7 -8.02 -16.10 16.74
CA LYS A 7 -6.66 -16.58 17.06
C LYS A 7 -6.48 -18.08 16.89
N ASN A 8 -7.58 -18.82 16.81
CA ASN A 8 -7.63 -20.25 16.57
C ASN A 8 -8.75 -20.52 15.55
N PRO A 9 -8.55 -20.23 14.26
CA PRO A 9 -9.59 -20.36 13.25
C PRO A 9 -9.85 -21.83 12.89
N TYR A 10 -11.08 -22.17 12.57
CA TYR A 10 -11.41 -23.49 12.02
C TYR A 10 -11.07 -23.54 10.53
N MET A 11 -10.27 -24.53 10.11
CA MET A 11 -9.99 -24.78 8.70
C MET A 11 -11.17 -25.52 8.08
N SER A 12 -11.95 -24.81 7.27
CA SER A 12 -13.15 -25.32 6.62
C SER A 12 -12.95 -25.49 5.11
N GLU A 13 -13.71 -26.40 4.51
CA GLU A 13 -13.77 -26.64 3.07
C GLU A 13 -14.89 -25.81 2.44
N ILE A 14 -14.63 -25.18 1.28
CA ILE A 14 -15.68 -24.53 0.49
C ILE A 14 -16.37 -25.59 -0.38
N THR A 15 -17.64 -25.86 -0.11
CA THR A 15 -18.42 -26.89 -0.84
C THR A 15 -19.16 -26.35 -2.05
N GLU A 16 -19.49 -25.06 -2.05
CA GLU A 16 -20.14 -24.39 -3.18
C GLU A 16 -19.52 -23.02 -3.40
N ASN A 17 -19.36 -22.65 -4.67
CA ASN A 17 -18.88 -21.34 -5.09
C ASN A 17 -19.42 -21.01 -6.49
N TYR A 18 -20.39 -20.12 -6.58
CA TYR A 18 -20.95 -19.70 -7.87
C TYR A 18 -21.35 -18.22 -7.89
N VAL A 19 -21.41 -17.66 -9.10
CA VAL A 19 -21.78 -16.26 -9.32
C VAL A 19 -23.29 -16.11 -9.22
N LEU A 20 -23.75 -15.18 -8.38
CA LEU A 20 -25.16 -14.86 -8.16
C LEU A 20 -25.72 -13.87 -9.19
N ASN A 21 -24.87 -13.07 -9.83
CA ASN A 21 -25.31 -12.07 -10.78
C ASN A 21 -25.19 -12.55 -12.24
N GLY A 22 -26.04 -11.97 -13.09
CA GLY A 22 -26.16 -12.35 -14.50
C GLY A 22 -25.19 -11.60 -15.42
N LYS A 23 -25.20 -12.00 -16.70
CA LYS A 23 -24.45 -11.33 -17.76
C LYS A 23 -24.77 -9.83 -17.80
N GLY A 24 -23.73 -9.00 -17.94
CA GLY A 24 -23.84 -7.54 -17.97
C GLY A 24 -23.73 -6.85 -16.61
N SER A 25 -23.58 -7.60 -15.51
CA SER A 25 -23.26 -7.00 -14.21
C SER A 25 -21.86 -6.38 -14.22
N LYS A 26 -21.72 -5.17 -13.66
CA LYS A 26 -20.42 -4.48 -13.48
C LYS A 26 -19.59 -5.03 -12.33
N LYS A 27 -20.23 -5.75 -11.40
CA LYS A 27 -19.60 -6.33 -10.21
C LYS A 27 -19.81 -7.84 -10.24
N GLU A 28 -18.96 -8.59 -9.57
CA GLU A 28 -19.14 -10.02 -9.35
C GLU A 28 -19.58 -10.26 -7.90
N THR A 29 -20.65 -11.01 -7.70
CA THR A 29 -21.21 -11.34 -6.38
C THR A 29 -21.33 -12.85 -6.34
N ARG A 30 -20.76 -13.48 -5.31
CA ARG A 30 -20.68 -14.95 -5.21
C ARG A 30 -21.47 -15.47 -4.02
N HIS A 31 -22.05 -16.66 -4.21
CA HIS A 31 -22.52 -17.52 -3.14
C HIS A 31 -21.38 -18.47 -2.77
N ILE A 32 -21.03 -18.54 -1.47
CA ILE A 32 -19.96 -19.40 -0.95
C ILE A 32 -20.52 -20.16 0.25
N VAL A 33 -20.34 -21.47 0.27
CA VAL A 33 -20.74 -22.35 1.38
C VAL A 33 -19.52 -22.94 2.04
N PHE A 34 -19.42 -22.79 3.36
CA PHE A 34 -18.35 -23.37 4.18
C PHE A 34 -18.88 -24.58 4.95
N LYS A 35 -18.17 -25.71 4.85
CA LYS A 35 -18.52 -26.94 5.56
C LYS A 35 -18.11 -26.85 7.02
N LEU A 36 -19.08 -26.91 7.93
CA LEU A 36 -18.81 -26.96 9.37
C LEU A 36 -18.29 -28.32 9.83
N GLY A 37 -18.61 -29.41 9.12
CA GLY A 37 -18.12 -30.76 9.44
C GLY A 37 -18.31 -31.13 10.92
N ASP A 38 -17.28 -31.71 11.52
CA ASP A 38 -17.26 -32.11 12.93
C ASP A 38 -16.72 -30.99 13.85
N SER A 39 -16.72 -29.73 13.41
CA SER A 39 -16.15 -28.59 14.15
C SER A 39 -16.82 -28.31 15.50
N GLY A 40 -18.07 -28.76 15.67
CA GLY A 40 -18.92 -28.38 16.81
C GLY A 40 -19.31 -26.90 16.85
N LEU A 41 -19.09 -26.15 15.76
CA LEU A 41 -19.56 -24.78 15.59
C LEU A 41 -21.08 -24.76 15.49
N ASP A 42 -21.70 -23.82 16.19
CA ASP A 42 -23.13 -23.50 16.08
C ASP A 42 -23.27 -22.01 15.77
N TYR A 43 -24.29 -21.65 15.00
CA TYR A 43 -24.57 -20.27 14.64
C TYR A 43 -26.06 -20.05 14.45
N LYS A 44 -26.51 -18.82 14.65
CA LYS A 44 -27.89 -18.39 14.44
C LYS A 44 -28.00 -17.48 13.22
N VAL A 45 -29.20 -17.41 12.67
CA VAL A 45 -29.51 -16.45 11.60
C VAL A 45 -29.23 -15.04 12.11
N GLY A 46 -28.39 -14.31 11.40
CA GLY A 46 -27.92 -12.98 11.78
C GLY A 46 -26.52 -12.93 12.38
N ASP A 47 -25.93 -14.09 12.73
CA ASP A 47 -24.53 -14.14 13.17
C ASP A 47 -23.57 -13.83 12.02
N ALA A 48 -22.42 -13.28 12.36
CA ALA A 48 -21.35 -12.95 11.41
C ALA A 48 -20.32 -14.09 11.32
N LEU A 49 -19.87 -14.38 10.10
CA LEU A 49 -18.75 -15.28 9.83
C LEU A 49 -17.47 -14.46 9.64
N GLY A 50 -16.44 -14.75 10.44
CA GLY A 50 -15.09 -14.23 10.22
C GLY A 50 -14.31 -15.14 9.27
N VAL A 51 -13.73 -14.55 8.22
CA VAL A 51 -12.83 -15.26 7.29
C VAL A 51 -11.45 -14.60 7.37
N LEU A 52 -10.42 -15.40 7.66
CA LEU A 52 -9.03 -14.94 7.63
C LEU A 52 -8.48 -15.18 6.22
N ALA A 53 -8.35 -14.09 5.45
CA ALA A 53 -7.83 -14.14 4.10
C ALA A 53 -6.29 -14.19 4.09
N GLU A 54 -5.74 -14.76 3.02
CA GLU A 54 -4.32 -14.69 2.69
C GLU A 54 -4.13 -13.74 1.50
N ASN A 55 -3.00 -13.03 1.47
CA ASN A 55 -2.67 -12.22 0.31
C ASN A 55 -2.43 -13.11 -0.93
N PRO A 56 -2.79 -12.63 -2.13
CA PRO A 56 -2.52 -13.36 -3.36
C PRO A 56 -1.03 -13.68 -3.50
N PRO A 57 -0.65 -14.93 -3.81
CA PRO A 57 0.76 -15.33 -3.87
C PRO A 57 1.61 -14.47 -4.82
N HIS A 58 1.07 -14.12 -5.98
CA HIS A 58 1.77 -13.32 -6.99
C HIS A 58 2.13 -11.92 -6.49
N ILE A 59 1.25 -11.25 -5.73
CA ILE A 59 1.54 -9.92 -5.15
C ILE A 59 2.69 -10.01 -4.14
N VAL A 60 2.70 -11.06 -3.31
CA VAL A 60 3.77 -11.28 -2.34
C VAL A 60 5.10 -11.56 -3.04
N GLU A 61 5.07 -12.35 -4.12
CA GLU A 61 6.26 -12.66 -4.92
C GLU A 61 6.81 -11.43 -5.63
N GLU A 62 5.96 -10.66 -6.31
CA GLU A 62 6.34 -9.39 -6.94
C GLU A 62 6.96 -8.41 -5.95
N LEU A 63 6.42 -8.32 -4.73
CA LEU A 63 6.95 -7.45 -3.69
C LEU A 63 8.34 -7.88 -3.22
N ILE A 64 8.54 -9.18 -2.98
CA ILE A 64 9.84 -9.74 -2.57
C ILE A 64 10.88 -9.53 -3.67
N GLU A 65 10.51 -9.79 -4.93
CA GLU A 65 11.37 -9.61 -6.09
C GLU A 65 11.75 -8.14 -6.30
N ALA A 66 10.79 -7.23 -6.23
CA ALA A 66 11.02 -5.80 -6.42
C ALA A 66 11.99 -5.21 -5.37
N GLN A 67 12.00 -5.76 -4.16
CA GLN A 67 12.90 -5.34 -3.08
C GLN A 67 14.20 -6.15 -3.00
N GLY A 68 14.32 -7.24 -3.76
CA GLY A 68 15.46 -8.15 -3.69
C GLY A 68 15.61 -8.83 -2.33
N TRP A 69 14.50 -9.08 -1.63
CA TRP A 69 14.53 -9.69 -0.30
C TRP A 69 14.68 -11.22 -0.37
N ASP A 70 15.31 -11.80 0.66
CA ASP A 70 15.33 -13.24 0.84
C ASP A 70 13.99 -13.71 1.38
N ARG A 71 13.28 -14.50 0.57
CA ARG A 71 12.00 -15.15 0.88
C ARG A 71 12.01 -15.90 2.22
N THR A 72 13.15 -16.49 2.56
CA THR A 72 13.31 -17.38 3.72
C THR A 72 13.88 -16.69 4.96
N ALA A 73 14.19 -15.39 4.86
CA ALA A 73 14.68 -14.61 5.98
C ALA A 73 13.67 -14.64 7.14
N ILE A 74 14.17 -14.88 8.35
CA ILE A 74 13.34 -14.85 9.55
C ILE A 74 13.11 -13.40 9.97
N VAL A 75 11.85 -13.05 10.17
CA VAL A 75 11.39 -11.74 10.62
C VAL A 75 10.53 -11.87 11.86
N GLU A 76 10.59 -10.85 12.72
CA GLU A 76 9.72 -10.74 13.87
C GLU A 76 8.38 -10.14 13.46
N THR A 77 7.29 -10.83 13.77
CA THR A 77 5.92 -10.37 13.53
C THR A 77 5.16 -10.24 14.84
N HIS A 78 3.97 -9.65 14.80
CA HIS A 78 3.08 -9.63 15.96
C HIS A 78 2.59 -11.03 16.39
N ASN A 79 2.77 -12.04 15.52
CA ASN A 79 2.46 -13.45 15.75
C ASN A 79 3.72 -14.30 16.04
N GLY A 80 4.87 -13.66 16.30
CA GLY A 80 6.16 -14.32 16.55
C GLY A 80 7.08 -14.37 15.33
N GLU A 81 8.15 -15.14 15.43
CA GLU A 81 9.11 -15.33 14.33
C GLU A 81 8.51 -16.16 13.20
N ARG A 82 8.65 -15.67 11.95
CA ARG A 82 8.24 -16.37 10.73
C ARG A 82 9.20 -16.07 9.59
N ASP A 83 9.18 -16.89 8.54
CA ASP A 83 9.79 -16.52 7.27
C ASP A 83 9.07 -15.33 6.63
N LEU A 84 9.83 -14.50 5.90
CA LEU A 84 9.35 -13.28 5.27
C LEU A 84 8.14 -13.52 4.36
N TYR A 85 8.15 -14.61 3.58
CA TYR A 85 7.04 -14.93 2.69
C TYR A 85 5.75 -15.22 3.46
N THR A 86 5.80 -16.07 4.49
CA THR A 86 4.63 -16.38 5.30
C THR A 86 4.11 -15.13 6.03
N ALA A 87 5.02 -14.29 6.54
CA ALA A 87 4.66 -13.03 7.18
C ALA A 87 3.89 -12.11 6.21
N LEU A 88 4.44 -11.85 5.02
CA LEU A 88 3.77 -11.04 3.99
C LEU A 88 2.48 -11.67 3.47
N LYS A 89 2.39 -13.01 3.48
CA LYS A 89 1.20 -13.72 2.99
C LYS A 89 0.03 -13.71 3.98
N LYS A 90 0.31 -13.77 5.29
CA LYS A 90 -0.71 -14.05 6.31
C LYS A 90 -0.83 -13.00 7.43
N ASP A 91 0.25 -12.30 7.75
CA ASP A 91 0.31 -11.44 8.93
C ASP A 91 0.25 -9.94 8.60
N PHE A 92 0.50 -9.54 7.34
CA PHE A 92 0.52 -8.14 6.93
C PHE A 92 -0.42 -7.85 5.77
N GLU A 93 -0.90 -6.62 5.70
CA GLU A 93 -1.61 -6.09 4.53
C GLU A 93 -0.59 -5.54 3.53
N VAL A 94 -0.62 -6.05 2.29
CA VAL A 94 0.37 -5.67 1.24
C VAL A 94 -0.23 -4.85 0.10
N HIS A 95 -1.55 -4.73 0.03
CA HIS A 95 -2.26 -4.12 -1.10
C HIS A 95 -2.67 -2.66 -0.87
N MET A 96 -2.54 -2.15 0.36
CA MET A 96 -2.94 -0.78 0.69
C MET A 96 -1.81 -0.03 1.37
N ALA A 97 -1.37 1.07 0.76
CA ALA A 97 -0.56 2.06 1.43
C ALA A 97 -1.47 3.02 2.22
N ASN A 98 -1.01 3.50 3.38
CA ASN A 98 -1.73 4.50 4.16
C ASN A 98 -0.86 5.73 4.40
N LYS A 99 -1.48 6.84 4.85
CA LYS A 99 -0.77 8.10 5.09
C LYS A 99 0.43 7.95 6.03
N LYS A 100 0.32 7.09 7.06
CA LYS A 100 1.43 6.83 7.99
C LYS A 100 2.60 6.12 7.30
N PHE A 101 2.31 5.16 6.42
CA PHE A 101 3.31 4.47 5.62
C PHE A 101 4.05 5.45 4.71
N VAL A 102 3.32 6.26 3.94
CA VAL A 102 3.90 7.26 3.02
C VAL A 102 4.78 8.26 3.79
N ASN A 103 4.29 8.80 4.90
CA ASN A 103 5.09 9.69 5.75
C ASN A 103 6.35 9.02 6.30
N SER A 104 6.31 7.71 6.56
CA SER A 104 7.49 6.97 7.03
C SER A 104 8.57 6.80 5.95
N LEU A 105 8.20 6.89 4.66
CA LEU A 105 9.15 6.76 3.55
C LEU A 105 10.18 7.89 3.53
N ALA A 106 9.82 9.09 3.99
CA ALA A 106 10.73 10.23 4.02
C ALA A 106 12.04 9.93 4.77
N ASN A 107 11.95 9.07 5.79
CA ASN A 107 13.11 8.66 6.61
C ASN A 107 13.76 7.34 6.16
N LYS A 108 13.19 6.65 5.16
CA LYS A 108 13.61 5.31 4.73
C LYS A 108 14.15 5.27 3.30
N VAL A 109 13.78 6.24 2.48
CA VAL A 109 14.24 6.35 1.11
C VAL A 109 15.61 7.01 1.08
N VAL A 110 16.52 6.43 0.32
CA VAL A 110 17.88 6.95 0.14
C VAL A 110 17.97 7.63 -1.22
N SER A 111 18.59 8.81 -1.25
CA SER A 111 18.80 9.56 -2.49
C SER A 111 19.71 8.76 -3.42
N THR A 112 19.33 8.65 -4.69
CA THR A 112 20.15 7.97 -5.70
C THR A 112 21.09 9.00 -6.34
N GLY A 113 22.18 9.29 -5.63
CA GLY A 113 23.26 10.13 -6.13
C GLY A 113 23.29 11.55 -5.57
N MET A 114 23.98 12.45 -6.28
CA MET A 114 24.15 13.84 -5.86
C MET A 114 22.88 14.66 -6.15
N ARG A 115 22.29 15.26 -5.11
CA ARG A 115 21.26 16.30 -5.27
C ARG A 115 21.89 17.54 -5.89
N ILE A 116 21.52 17.87 -7.11
CA ILE A 116 21.85 19.15 -7.74
C ILE A 116 20.59 20.01 -7.73
N SER A 117 20.63 21.12 -7.01
CA SER A 117 19.57 22.14 -7.05
C SER A 117 20.00 23.29 -7.96
N LEU A 118 19.12 23.71 -8.85
CA LEU A 118 19.26 24.94 -9.63
C LEU A 118 18.12 25.88 -9.23
N SER A 119 18.46 27.13 -8.92
CA SER A 119 17.50 28.20 -8.72
C SER A 119 17.81 29.36 -9.66
N ILE A 120 16.76 30.00 -10.18
CA ILE A 120 16.92 31.22 -10.97
C ILE A 120 17.10 32.36 -9.96
N VAL A 121 18.27 33.00 -9.97
CA VAL A 121 18.56 34.14 -9.09
C VAL A 121 18.12 35.46 -9.73
N ALA A 122 18.15 35.54 -11.06
CA ALA A 122 17.66 36.69 -11.82
C ALA A 122 17.24 36.29 -13.24
N ARG A 123 16.29 37.04 -13.82
CA ARG A 123 15.96 37.00 -15.25
C ARG A 123 15.79 38.41 -15.80
N THR A 124 16.15 38.59 -17.07
CA THR A 124 15.83 39.81 -17.83
C THR A 124 15.19 39.39 -19.15
N ARG A 125 13.96 39.82 -19.42
CA ARG A 125 13.24 39.52 -20.67
C ARG A 125 12.44 40.73 -21.11
N ASN A 126 12.58 41.13 -22.38
CA ASN A 126 11.85 42.27 -22.96
C ASN A 126 11.93 43.58 -22.15
N GLY A 127 13.05 43.81 -21.45
CA GLY A 127 13.23 44.99 -20.60
C GLY A 127 12.62 44.88 -19.19
N GLU A 128 11.95 43.78 -18.87
CA GLU A 128 11.53 43.46 -17.50
C GLU A 128 12.63 42.66 -16.79
N GLU A 129 13.09 43.20 -15.66
CA GLU A 129 14.02 42.54 -14.74
C GLU A 129 13.26 41.90 -13.59
N TRP A 130 13.70 40.71 -13.20
CA TRP A 130 13.26 40.02 -12.01
C TRP A 130 14.46 39.43 -11.31
N SER A 131 14.46 39.46 -9.98
CA SER A 131 15.45 38.81 -9.13
C SER A 131 14.75 38.13 -7.97
N ALA A 132 15.33 37.01 -7.52
CA ALA A 132 14.86 36.30 -6.34
C ALA A 132 15.36 37.03 -5.08
N ASN A 133 14.44 37.40 -4.19
CA ASN A 133 14.77 37.96 -2.88
C ASN A 133 14.86 36.86 -1.82
N THR A 134 14.18 35.74 -2.04
CA THR A 134 14.18 34.59 -1.12
C THR A 134 14.36 33.27 -1.87
N SER A 135 14.87 32.27 -1.14
CA SER A 135 15.07 30.91 -1.67
C SER A 135 13.74 30.29 -2.09
N GLY A 136 13.63 29.89 -3.36
CA GLY A 136 12.43 29.26 -3.91
C GLY A 136 11.50 30.19 -4.70
N GLU A 137 11.80 31.50 -4.77
CA GLU A 137 11.09 32.40 -5.67
C GLU A 137 11.35 32.03 -7.14
N THR A 138 10.27 31.95 -7.92
CA THR A 138 10.33 31.72 -9.37
C THR A 138 9.85 32.94 -10.12
N PRO A 139 10.42 33.24 -11.30
CA PRO A 139 9.94 34.34 -12.11
C PRO A 139 8.45 34.22 -12.50
N PRO A 140 7.71 35.33 -12.63
CA PRO A 140 6.30 35.31 -13.03
C PRO A 140 6.06 34.56 -14.35
N GLY A 141 5.08 33.66 -14.36
CA GLY A 141 4.71 32.87 -15.55
C GLY A 141 5.56 31.60 -15.78
N LEU A 142 6.52 31.31 -14.91
CA LEU A 142 7.15 29.98 -14.87
C LEU A 142 6.31 29.04 -14.00
N ALA A 143 6.15 27.79 -14.43
CA ALA A 143 5.54 26.77 -13.60
C ALA A 143 6.42 26.51 -12.35
N PRO A 144 5.81 26.14 -11.20
CA PRO A 144 6.58 25.74 -10.03
C PRO A 144 7.46 24.53 -10.34
N ASN A 145 8.54 24.38 -9.57
CA ASN A 145 9.52 23.33 -9.78
C ASN A 145 8.86 21.95 -9.65
N GLN A 146 9.13 21.05 -10.60
CA GLN A 146 8.70 19.66 -10.45
C GLN A 146 9.70 18.90 -9.57
N PRO A 147 9.24 17.90 -8.80
CA PRO A 147 10.16 17.06 -8.03
C PRO A 147 11.19 16.45 -8.97
N SER A 148 12.45 16.48 -8.55
CA SER A 148 13.53 15.76 -9.24
C SER A 148 13.16 14.28 -9.38
N ASP A 149 13.76 13.58 -10.35
CA ASP A 149 13.61 12.13 -10.46
C ASP A 149 14.19 11.35 -9.26
N ASP A 150 14.90 12.04 -8.37
CA ASP A 150 15.38 11.52 -7.10
C ASP A 150 14.23 10.99 -6.21
N PRO A 151 14.31 9.74 -5.71
CA PRO A 151 13.29 9.12 -4.88
C PRO A 151 12.91 9.91 -3.63
N VAL A 152 13.88 10.57 -2.97
CA VAL A 152 13.59 11.34 -1.75
C VAL A 152 12.83 12.62 -2.11
N ALA A 153 13.20 13.31 -3.20
CA ALA A 153 12.48 14.49 -3.66
C ALA A 153 11.01 14.18 -4.03
N LYS A 154 10.76 13.00 -4.60
CA LYS A 154 9.39 12.51 -4.88
C LYS A 154 8.60 12.28 -3.59
N VAL A 155 9.21 11.69 -2.57
CA VAL A 155 8.55 11.47 -1.28
C VAL A 155 8.31 12.80 -0.54
N GLU A 156 9.26 13.72 -0.53
CA GLU A 156 9.11 15.06 0.05
C GLU A 156 7.89 15.78 -0.57
N ALA A 157 7.81 15.80 -1.91
CA ALA A 157 6.69 16.40 -2.61
C ALA A 157 5.34 15.73 -2.34
N LEU A 158 5.33 14.40 -2.13
CA LEU A 158 4.12 13.68 -1.74
C LEU A 158 3.69 14.05 -0.31
N VAL A 159 4.63 14.13 0.63
CA VAL A 159 4.34 14.36 2.05
C VAL A 159 3.93 15.81 2.35
N ASP A 160 4.43 16.78 1.57
CA ASP A 160 4.17 18.21 1.76
C ASP A 160 2.72 18.63 1.43
N ASP A 161 1.99 17.85 0.62
CA ASP A 161 0.60 18.13 0.25
C ASP A 161 -0.31 16.94 0.57
N ALA A 162 -1.26 17.15 1.50
CA ALA A 162 -2.25 16.14 1.88
C ALA A 162 -3.08 15.65 0.68
N LYS A 163 -3.31 16.50 -0.32
CA LYS A 163 -4.02 16.14 -1.55
C LYS A 163 -3.14 15.31 -2.50
N ALA A 164 -1.84 15.56 -2.51
CA ALA A 164 -0.88 14.74 -3.25
C ALA A 164 -0.81 13.31 -2.69
N ILE A 165 -0.78 13.15 -1.36
CA ILE A 165 -0.87 11.81 -0.73
C ILE A 165 -2.18 11.12 -1.11
N GLU A 166 -3.31 11.82 -1.02
CA GLU A 166 -4.61 11.24 -1.34
C GLU A 166 -4.67 10.80 -2.81
N ASN A 167 -4.25 11.67 -3.73
CA ASN A 167 -4.20 11.30 -5.14
C ASN A 167 -3.30 10.08 -5.37
N TYR A 168 -2.11 10.04 -4.77
CA TYR A 168 -1.18 8.91 -4.92
C TYR A 168 -1.72 7.58 -4.38
N LEU A 169 -2.50 7.61 -3.30
CA LEU A 169 -3.09 6.40 -2.71
C LEU A 169 -4.29 5.87 -3.50
N TRP A 170 -4.95 6.70 -4.31
CA TRP A 170 -6.21 6.37 -4.99
C TRP A 170 -6.16 6.47 -6.52
N THR A 171 -4.98 6.70 -7.12
CA THR A 171 -4.69 6.56 -8.55
C THR A 171 -4.37 5.12 -8.92
#